data_AF-A0A519HBG5-F1
#
_entry.id   AF-A0A519HBG5-F1
#
_cell.length_a   1.000
_cell.length_b   1.000
_cell.length_c   1.000
_cell.angle_alpha   90.00
_cell.angle_beta   90.00
_cell.angle_gamma   90.00
#
_symmetry.space_group_name_H-M   'P 1'
#
loop_
_entity.id
_entity.type
_entity.pdbx_description
1 polymer ?
#
loop_
_entity_poly.entity_id
_entity_poly.type
_entity_poly.pdbx_seq_one_letter_code
_entity_poly.pdbx_strand_id
1 'polypeptide(L)'
;MSAPRVTLAEIAAEAGVSLATMSKVLNGRSDVAAGTRARLEEHLKRHGYTRRPSAQRSESIELVFHELEASWSMEVIEGVEEVAHAAGLSVVLTVSGDRHAP
;
A
#
# COMPACT_ATOMS: atom_id res chain seq x y z
N MET A 1 -7.19 20.07 -19.25
CA MET A 1 -7.19 18.64 -19.63
C MET A 1 -5.94 18.02 -19.03
N SER A 2 -6.07 17.20 -17.98
CA SER A 2 -4.89 16.51 -17.40
C SER A 2 -4.44 15.44 -18.38
N ALA A 3 -3.16 15.44 -18.78
CA ALA A 3 -2.60 14.39 -19.61
C ALA A 3 -2.84 13.00 -18.96
N PRO A 4 -3.10 11.95 -19.75
CA PRO A 4 -3.30 10.61 -19.21
C PRO A 4 -2.07 10.20 -18.42
N ARG A 5 -2.30 9.85 -17.16
CA ARG A 5 -1.24 9.49 -16.22
C ARG A 5 -0.75 8.09 -16.61
N VAL A 6 0.51 7.98 -17.06
CA VAL A 6 1.11 6.71 -17.46
C VAL A 6 0.90 5.66 -16.36
N THR A 7 0.34 4.52 -16.75
CA THR A 7 0.00 3.43 -15.84
C THR A 7 1.17 2.45 -15.71
N LEU A 8 1.23 1.73 -14.59
CA LEU A 8 2.24 0.69 -14.38
C LEU A 8 2.16 -0.43 -15.43
N ALA A 9 0.96 -0.68 -15.98
CA ALA A 9 0.74 -1.66 -17.03
C ALA A 9 1.37 -1.24 -18.37
N GLU A 10 1.27 0.04 -18.73
CA GLU A 10 1.91 0.59 -19.93
C GLU A 10 3.44 0.53 -19.82
N ILE A 11 3.99 0.89 -18.65
CA ILE A 11 5.44 0.80 -18.41
C ILE A 11 5.92 -0.66 -18.49
N ALA A 12 5.14 -1.61 -17.96
CA ALA A 12 5.47 -3.04 -18.04
C ALA A 12 5.49 -3.54 -19.49
N ALA A 13 4.49 -3.15 -20.29
CA ALA A 13 4.42 -3.47 -21.71
C ALA A 13 5.60 -2.88 -22.49
N GLU A 14 5.94 -1.60 -22.26
CA GLU A 14 7.11 -0.96 -22.89
C GLU A 14 8.43 -1.66 -22.52
N ALA A 15 8.56 -2.09 -21.26
CA ALA A 15 9.73 -2.80 -20.78
C ALA A 15 9.81 -4.27 -21.25
N GLY A 16 8.75 -4.80 -21.88
CA GLY A 16 8.68 -6.19 -22.35
C GLY A 16 8.52 -7.21 -21.22
N VAL A 17 7.91 -6.83 -20.10
CA VAL A 17 7.70 -7.71 -18.94
C VAL A 17 6.23 -7.75 -18.53
N SER A 18 5.85 -8.77 -17.78
CA SER A 18 4.51 -8.82 -17.20
C SER A 18 4.34 -7.75 -16.11
N LEU A 19 3.09 -7.33 -15.88
CA LEU A 19 2.73 -6.48 -14.75
C LEU A 19 3.19 -7.09 -13.41
N ALA A 20 3.13 -8.42 -13.28
CA ALA A 20 3.59 -9.12 -12.09
C ALA A 20 5.11 -8.93 -11.87
N THR A 21 5.93 -9.05 -12.91
CA THR A 21 7.38 -8.81 -12.81
C THR A 21 7.68 -7.36 -12.45
N MET A 22 6.99 -6.40 -13.08
CA MET A 22 7.13 -4.98 -12.73
C MET A 22 6.73 -4.70 -11.27
N SER A 23 5.64 -5.33 -10.80
CA SER A 23 5.20 -5.25 -9.40
C SER A 23 6.23 -5.85 -8.42
N LYS A 24 6.90 -6.96 -8.76
CA LYS A 24 7.98 -7.54 -7.95
C LYS A 24 9.17 -6.58 -7.80
N VAL A 25 9.54 -5.90 -8.89
CA VAL A 25 10.60 -4.88 -8.86
C VAL A 25 10.19 -3.71 -7.98
N LEU A 26 8.99 -3.15 -8.20
CA LEU A 26 8.44 -2.04 -7.44
C LEU A 26 8.39 -2.33 -5.92
N ASN A 27 8.01 -3.56 -5.56
CA ASN A 27 7.91 -4.04 -4.19
C ASN A 27 9.22 -4.57 -3.60
N GLY A 28 10.34 -4.52 -4.34
CA GLY A 28 11.65 -4.89 -3.82
C GLY A 28 11.86 -6.39 -3.57
N ARG A 29 11.11 -7.29 -4.23
CA ARG A 29 11.25 -8.75 -4.02
C ARG A 29 12.57 -9.30 -4.57
N SER A 30 13.18 -10.25 -3.86
CA SER A 30 14.51 -10.81 -4.19
C SER A 30 14.53 -11.78 -5.37
N ASP A 31 13.35 -12.16 -5.89
CA ASP A 31 13.18 -13.13 -6.99
C ASP A 31 13.36 -12.52 -8.40
N VAL A 32 13.87 -11.29 -8.49
CA VAL A 32 14.22 -10.62 -9.75
C VAL A 32 15.72 -10.37 -9.78
N ALA A 33 16.39 -10.89 -10.82
CA ALA A 33 17.82 -10.70 -11.03
C ALA A 33 18.20 -9.21 -11.01
N ALA A 34 19.35 -8.89 -10.40
CA ALA A 34 19.80 -7.51 -10.19
C ALA A 34 19.89 -6.69 -11.49
N GLY A 35 20.34 -7.30 -12.60
CA GLY A 35 20.41 -6.63 -13.90
C GLY A 35 19.04 -6.28 -14.47
N THR A 36 18.07 -7.19 -14.36
CA THR A 36 16.67 -6.94 -14.76
C THR A 36 16.05 -5.84 -13.91
N ARG A 37 16.29 -5.88 -12.59
CA ARG A 37 15.83 -4.85 -11.65
C ARG A 37 16.32 -3.47 -12.04
N ALA A 38 17.63 -3.28 -12.25
CA ALA A 38 18.20 -1.99 -12.62
C ALA A 38 17.58 -1.43 -13.91
N ARG A 39 17.39 -2.28 -14.93
CA ARG A 39 16.75 -1.88 -16.20
C ARG A 39 15.30 -1.41 -16.00
N LEU A 40 14.53 -2.11 -15.17
CA LEU A 40 13.13 -1.78 -14.90
C LEU A 40 12.97 -0.54 -14.02
N GLU A 41 13.86 -0.35 -13.04
CA GLU A 41 13.94 0.87 -12.22
C GLU A 41 14.21 2.11 -13.10
N GLU A 42 15.07 1.99 -14.12
CA GLU A 42 15.29 3.07 -15.09
C GLU A 42 14.04 3.38 -15.93
N HIS A 43 13.26 2.37 -16.33
CA HIS A 43 11.97 2.60 -17.01
C HIS A 43 11.00 3.36 -16.11
N LEU A 44 10.81 2.88 -14.87
CA LEU A 44 9.95 3.54 -13.89
C LEU A 44 10.34 5.00 -13.67
N LYS A 45 11.64 5.27 -13.53
CA LYS A 45 12.18 6.63 -13.36
C LYS A 45 11.88 7.53 -14.56
N ARG A 46 12.07 7.04 -15.80
CA ARG A 46 11.78 7.80 -17.04
C ARG A 46 10.31 8.25 -17.13
N HIS A 47 9.38 7.44 -16.62
CA HIS A 47 7.95 7.80 -16.60
C HIS A 47 7.54 8.60 -15.34
N GLY A 48 8.49 9.07 -14.54
CA GLY A 48 8.21 9.82 -13.31
C GLY A 48 7.57 8.95 -12.22
N TYR A 49 7.62 7.63 -12.36
CA TYR A 49 7.08 6.69 -11.38
C TYR A 49 8.07 6.59 -10.21
N THR A 50 7.96 7.56 -9.30
CA THR A 50 8.73 7.55 -8.07
C THR A 50 8.10 6.53 -7.14
N ARG A 51 8.88 5.53 -6.70
CA ARG A 51 8.53 4.67 -5.58
C ARG A 51 8.17 5.60 -4.43
N ARG A 52 6.88 5.68 -4.04
CA ARG A 52 6.58 6.11 -2.68
C ARG A 52 7.45 5.20 -1.83
N PRO A 53 8.38 5.74 -1.02
CA PRO A 53 9.27 4.93 -0.19
C PRO A 53 8.34 3.89 0.37
N SER A 54 8.62 2.62 0.01
CA SER A 54 7.67 1.54 0.16
C SER A 54 6.91 1.86 1.42
N ALA A 55 5.58 1.87 1.36
CA ALA A 55 4.91 1.38 2.54
C ALA A 55 5.72 0.11 2.84
N GLN A 56 6.63 0.19 3.82
CA GLN A 56 6.92 -0.95 4.64
C GLN A 56 5.53 -1.54 4.78
N ARG A 57 5.37 -2.83 4.57
CA ARG A 57 4.21 -3.45 5.19
C ARG A 57 4.42 -3.11 6.67
N SER A 58 3.93 -1.95 7.08
CA SER A 58 3.79 -1.48 8.43
C SER A 58 2.79 -2.49 8.86
N GLU A 59 3.31 -3.49 9.57
CA GLU A 59 2.47 -4.50 10.15
C GLU A 59 1.34 -3.73 10.83
N SER A 60 0.12 -4.00 10.37
CA SER A 60 -1.01 -3.14 10.65
C SER A 60 -2.00 -3.89 11.50
N ILE A 61 -2.51 -3.23 12.52
CA ILE A 61 -3.61 -3.73 13.33
C ILE A 61 -4.90 -3.14 12.77
N GLU A 62 -5.83 -4.00 12.36
CA GLU A 62 -7.17 -3.56 11.95
C GLU A 62 -8.13 -3.62 13.14
N LEU A 63 -8.72 -2.47 13.48
CA LEU A 63 -9.74 -2.32 14.50
C LEU A 63 -11.09 -2.23 13.81
N VAL A 64 -11.91 -3.27 13.99
CA VAL A 64 -13.23 -3.35 13.38
C VAL A 64 -14.29 -3.04 14.42
N PHE A 65 -15.02 -1.95 14.21
CA PHE A 65 -16.17 -1.55 15.02
C PHE A 65 -17.46 -1.85 14.26
N HIS A 66 -18.50 -2.25 14.98
CA HIS A 66 -19.85 -2.30 14.40
C HIS A 66 -20.36 -0.88 14.14
N GLU A 67 -20.28 -0.05 15.18
CA GLU A 67 -20.59 1.38 15.20
C GLU A 67 -19.57 2.08 16.12
N LEU A 68 -19.30 3.37 15.87
CA LEU A 68 -18.42 4.17 16.71
C LEU A 68 -19.27 4.94 17.73
N GLU A 69 -19.40 4.39 18.93
CA GLU A 69 -19.98 5.14 20.05
C GLU A 69 -18.90 6.01 20.69
N ALA A 70 -19.10 7.33 20.63
CA ALA A 70 -18.05 8.31 20.92
C ALA A 70 -17.40 8.17 22.30
N SER A 71 -18.14 7.68 23.30
CA SER A 71 -17.69 7.64 24.69
C SER A 71 -16.64 6.56 24.97
N TRP A 72 -16.72 5.38 24.36
CA TRP A 72 -15.80 4.27 24.64
C TRP A 72 -14.91 3.91 23.44
N SER A 73 -15.39 4.12 22.21
CA SER A 73 -14.61 3.79 21.02
C SER A 73 -13.36 4.66 20.91
N MET A 74 -13.44 5.93 21.33
CA MET A 74 -12.27 6.83 21.32
C MET A 74 -11.19 6.39 22.31
N GLU A 75 -11.54 6.01 23.53
CA GLU A 75 -10.57 5.53 24.53
C GLU A 75 -9.84 4.27 24.02
N VAL A 76 -10.56 3.36 23.36
CA VAL A 76 -9.97 2.16 22.76
C VAL A 76 -9.04 2.52 21.59
N ILE A 77 -9.45 3.44 20.72
CA ILE A 77 -8.63 3.88 19.58
C ILE A 77 -7.34 4.52 20.07
N GLU A 78 -7.42 5.44 21.04
CA GLU A 78 -6.26 6.12 21.62
C GLU A 78 -5.29 5.13 22.27
N GLY A 79 -5.79 4.21 23.11
CA GLY A 79 -4.94 3.21 23.76
C GLY A 79 -4.26 2.25 22.78
N VAL A 80 -4.94 1.87 21.69
CA VAL A 80 -4.33 1.01 20.67
C VAL A 80 -3.34 1.78 19.80
N GLU A 81 -3.63 3.04 19.45
CA GLU A 81 -2.73 3.90 18.68
C GLU A 81 -1.41 4.12 19.42
N GLU A 82 -1.44 4.40 20.73
CA GLU A 82 -0.25 4.59 21.56
C GLU A 82 0.67 3.36 21.51
N VAL A 83 0.13 2.17 21.75
CA VAL A 83 0.91 0.92 21.78
C VAL A 83 1.38 0.52 20.38
N ALA A 84 0.53 0.66 19.36
CA ALA A 84 0.87 0.35 17.98
C ALA A 84 2.00 1.27 17.48
N HIS A 85 1.92 2.57 17.79
CA HIS A 85 2.95 3.53 17.45
C HIS A 85 4.31 3.17 18.08
N ALA A 86 4.31 2.83 19.37
CA ALA A 86 5.52 2.38 20.06
C ALA A 86 6.15 1.11 19.45
N ALA A 87 5.31 0.25 18.84
CA ALA A 87 5.74 -0.97 18.15
C ALA A 87 6.09 -0.76 16.66
N GLY A 88 5.97 0.45 16.12
CA GLY A 88 6.19 0.73 14.70
C GLY A 88 5.10 0.18 13.78
N LEU A 89 3.91 -0.09 14.33
CA LEU A 89 2.74 -0.61 13.64
C LEU A 89 1.81 0.55 13.25
N SER A 90 1.04 0.36 12.18
CA SER A 90 -0.02 1.30 11.78
C SER A 90 -1.39 0.77 12.19
N VAL A 91 -2.29 1.64 12.63
CA VAL A 91 -3.69 1.27 12.94
C VAL A 91 -4.61 1.59 11.76
N VAL A 92 -5.47 0.66 11.40
CA VAL A 92 -6.55 0.84 10.41
C VAL A 92 -7.88 0.69 11.12
N LEU A 93 -8.78 1.65 10.95
CA LEU A 93 -10.14 1.62 11.51
C LEU A 93 -11.14 1.24 10.43
N THR A 94 -11.94 0.21 10.70
CA THR A 94 -13.03 -0.24 9.84
C THR A 94 -14.34 -0.18 10.62
N VAL A 95 -15.34 0.52 10.10
CA VAL A 95 -16.69 0.52 10.66
C VAL A 95 -17.57 -0.32 9.74
N SER A 96 -18.08 -1.45 10.25
CA SER A 96 -18.86 -2.38 9.43
C SER A 96 -20.25 -1.87 9.11
N GLY A 97 -20.77 -0.92 9.91
CA GLY A 97 -22.18 -0.55 9.92
C GLY A 97 -23.08 -1.71 10.32
N ASP A 98 -24.35 -1.40 10.47
CA ASP A 98 -25.44 -2.36 10.62
C ASP A 98 -25.68 -3.09 9.31
N ARG A 99 -25.42 -4.41 9.31
CA ARG A 99 -25.89 -5.30 8.25
C ARG A 99 -27.39 -5.52 8.44
N HIS A 100 -28.22 -4.58 8.01
CA HIS A 100 -29.58 -4.91 7.61
C HIS A 100 -29.53 -5.57 6.22
N ALA A 101 -29.28 -6.87 6.19
CA ALA A 101 -29.57 -7.69 5.01
C ALA A 101 -31.03 -8.16 5.09
N PRO A 102 -31.89 -7.89 4.09
CA PRO A 102 -33.12 -8.65 3.88
C PRO A 102 -32.82 -10.07 3.39
#